data_AF-A0A9D1R8N4-F1
#
_entry.id   AF-A0A9D1R8N4-F1
#
_cell.length_a   1.000
_cell.length_b   1.000
_cell.length_c   1.000
_cell.angle_alpha   90.00
_cell.angle_beta   90.00
_cell.angle_gamma   90.00
#
_symmetry.space_group_name_H-M   'P 1'
#
loop_
_entity.id
_entity.type
_entity.pdbx_description
1 polymer ?
#
loop_
_entity_poly.entity_id
_entity_poly.type
_entity_poly.pdbx_seq_one_letter_code
_entity_poly.pdbx_strand_id
1 'polypeptide(L)'
;MPFVGGMTQEDKVANEGQVTFDIRFHAVTPGMEQVKLIINVEAQKSFTPGYDIVTRAVYYCARLLSSQMGVEFTPKSYDGIKKVYSIWICFDVPEYAENTITEYKIQPNSLYGDFQGKVRYDLFSAVMVCLGKKEDLSAGSSLHRLLEADLELGGTDQTFNLLMGRALQKEMGMEPQAALFMPILEGIDGVEKMSKSLGNYIGIDEDARVMFQKVMQIPDHRIIKYFELATDILPEELQKIKEQLADGINPRDSKRLLARTITRLYHSEEETKEAERFFTEAFVQRKVPQRPDTLQVVMDQGTLYDCLRPLVQARVIHSGNEFKRLLSQGGVQKNGQPVEKLEEGIRTGDVLKVGKGKFVRLELV
;
A
#
# COMPACT_ATOMS: atom_id res chain seq x y z
N MET A 1 -7.13 13.86 31.25
CA MET A 1 -6.12 13.10 30.48
C MET A 1 -6.51 13.17 29.01
N PRO A 2 -5.58 13.48 28.10
CA PRO A 2 -5.82 13.31 26.67
C PRO A 2 -6.11 11.83 26.40
N PHE A 3 -7.20 11.58 25.69
CA PHE A 3 -7.69 10.25 25.34
C PHE A 3 -7.94 10.22 23.85
N VAL A 4 -7.43 9.18 23.19
CA VAL A 4 -7.66 8.90 21.78
C VAL A 4 -8.63 7.74 21.68
N GLY A 5 -9.85 8.00 21.22
CA GLY A 5 -10.89 7.00 21.02
C GLY A 5 -11.13 6.77 19.53
N GLY A 6 -11.00 5.52 19.08
CA GLY A 6 -11.41 5.13 17.73
C GLY A 6 -12.93 5.25 17.57
N MET A 7 -13.38 5.77 16.43
CA MET A 7 -14.81 5.79 16.08
C MET A 7 -15.14 4.62 15.15
N THR A 8 -16.43 4.27 15.09
CA THR A 8 -16.97 3.46 13.99
C THR A 8 -16.56 4.10 12.66
N GLN A 9 -15.96 3.30 11.79
CA GLN A 9 -15.54 3.74 10.47
C GLN A 9 -16.74 3.90 9.52
N GLU A 10 -17.94 3.52 9.94
CA GLU A 10 -19.14 3.49 9.11
C GLU A 10 -20.31 4.23 9.79
N ASP A 11 -21.08 5.00 9.03
CA ASP A 11 -22.36 5.58 9.49
C ASP A 11 -23.41 5.65 8.36
N LYS A 12 -24.70 5.64 8.71
CA LYS A 12 -25.83 5.60 7.77
C LYS A 12 -26.43 6.99 7.54
N VAL A 13 -26.41 7.46 6.29
CA VAL A 13 -27.10 8.69 5.88
C VAL A 13 -28.43 8.34 5.21
N ALA A 14 -29.49 9.06 5.57
CA ALA A 14 -30.78 8.94 4.89
C ALA A 14 -30.64 9.43 3.42
N ASN A 15 -30.89 8.52 2.48
CA ASN A 15 -30.86 8.66 1.01
C ASN A 15 -29.50 8.56 0.29
N GLU A 16 -28.37 8.32 0.96
CA GLU A 16 -27.05 8.29 0.28
C GLU A 16 -26.11 7.12 0.66
N GLY A 17 -26.57 6.16 1.48
CA GLY A 17 -25.76 4.97 1.80
C GLY A 17 -24.73 5.20 2.92
N GLN A 18 -23.78 4.25 3.05
CA GLN A 18 -22.79 4.16 4.14
C GLN A 18 -21.46 4.81 3.70
N VAL A 19 -20.75 5.56 4.56
CA VAL A 19 -19.47 6.23 4.19
C VAL A 19 -18.33 5.75 5.09
N THR A 20 -17.14 5.48 4.53
CA THR A 20 -15.97 4.92 5.25
C THR A 20 -14.74 5.83 5.23
N PHE A 21 -14.04 6.03 6.35
CA PHE A 21 -12.87 6.95 6.46
C PHE A 21 -11.56 6.20 6.81
N ASP A 22 -10.42 6.64 6.26
CA ASP A 22 -9.11 5.96 6.36
C ASP A 22 -8.58 5.84 7.81
N ILE A 23 -8.56 6.92 8.62
CA ILE A 23 -8.35 6.86 10.09
C ILE A 23 -9.15 7.99 10.78
N ARG A 24 -10.11 7.63 11.64
CA ARG A 24 -10.92 8.56 12.46
C ARG A 24 -10.66 8.35 13.95
N PHE A 25 -10.26 9.41 14.65
CA PHE A 25 -10.24 9.40 16.11
C PHE A 25 -10.64 10.75 16.71
N HIS A 26 -11.22 10.68 17.90
CA HIS A 26 -11.35 11.85 18.76
C HIS A 26 -10.08 11.99 19.59
N ALA A 27 -9.54 13.20 19.67
CA ALA A 27 -8.51 13.57 20.62
C ALA A 27 -9.09 14.56 21.63
N VAL A 28 -8.94 14.29 22.92
CA VAL A 28 -9.28 15.27 23.96
C VAL A 28 -8.03 16.10 24.26
N THR A 29 -8.10 17.42 24.11
CA THR A 29 -6.98 18.30 24.43
C THR A 29 -6.78 18.38 25.96
N PRO A 30 -5.61 18.84 26.44
CA PRO A 30 -5.35 19.04 27.87
C PRO A 30 -6.40 19.92 28.57
N GLY A 31 -7.06 20.83 27.84
CA GLY A 31 -8.17 21.67 28.33
C GLY A 31 -9.55 20.98 28.40
N MET A 32 -9.61 19.66 28.18
CA MET A 32 -10.84 18.85 28.09
C MET A 32 -11.79 19.20 26.93
N GLU A 33 -11.33 19.97 25.94
CA GLU A 33 -12.08 20.12 24.69
C GLU A 33 -11.91 18.87 23.84
N GLN A 34 -13.04 18.29 23.41
CA GLN A 34 -13.02 17.21 22.42
C GLN A 34 -12.74 17.81 21.04
N VAL A 35 -11.57 17.50 20.49
CA VAL A 35 -11.18 17.87 19.13
C VAL A 35 -11.26 16.61 18.27
N LYS A 36 -12.01 16.70 17.18
CA LYS A 36 -12.05 15.63 16.18
C LYS A 36 -10.98 15.93 15.13
N LEU A 37 -10.09 14.98 14.91
CA LEU A 37 -9.01 15.05 13.94
C LEU A 37 -9.19 13.90 12.94
N ILE A 38 -8.97 14.20 11.67
CA ILE A 38 -8.98 13.20 10.60
C ILE A 38 -7.55 13.15 10.07
N ILE A 39 -6.87 12.01 10.22
CA ILE A 39 -5.48 11.86 9.82
C ILE A 39 -5.41 10.79 8.74
N ASN A 40 -4.73 11.10 7.65
CA ASN A 40 -4.34 10.12 6.64
C ASN A 40 -2.83 9.93 6.69
N VAL A 41 -2.35 8.68 6.59
CA VAL A 41 -0.91 8.37 6.59
C VAL A 41 -0.58 7.57 5.34
N GLU A 42 0.34 8.08 4.53
CA GLU A 42 0.70 7.51 3.22
C GLU A 42 2.18 7.16 3.18
N ALA A 43 2.52 6.00 2.62
CA ALA A 43 3.90 5.60 2.35
C ALA A 43 4.19 5.70 0.84
N GLN A 44 5.17 6.52 0.45
CA GLN A 44 5.46 6.78 -0.95
C GLN A 44 6.92 6.44 -1.30
N LYS A 45 7.11 5.47 -2.18
CA LYS A 45 8.43 4.92 -2.54
C LYS A 45 9.29 5.89 -3.36
N SER A 46 8.70 6.56 -4.34
CA SER A 46 9.38 7.56 -5.17
C SER A 46 8.87 8.96 -4.83
N PHE A 47 9.79 9.89 -4.57
CA PHE A 47 9.46 11.31 -4.35
C PHE A 47 8.91 12.00 -5.61
N THR A 48 9.18 11.44 -6.79
CA THR A 48 8.72 11.95 -8.09
C THR A 48 8.08 10.82 -8.92
N PRO A 49 6.89 10.33 -8.53
CA PRO A 49 6.20 9.23 -9.23
C PRO A 49 5.57 9.64 -10.59
N GLY A 50 5.97 10.78 -11.16
CA GLY A 50 5.37 11.39 -12.35
C GLY A 50 4.49 12.62 -12.08
N TYR A 51 4.38 13.04 -10.82
CA TYR A 51 3.68 14.25 -10.37
C TYR A 51 4.31 14.77 -9.08
N ASP A 52 3.98 16.00 -8.70
CA ASP A 52 4.43 16.62 -7.45
C ASP A 52 3.70 16.01 -6.24
N ILE A 53 4.48 15.46 -5.30
CA ILE A 53 3.94 14.74 -4.14
C ILE A 53 3.23 15.66 -3.16
N VAL A 54 3.70 16.90 -2.99
CA VAL A 54 3.06 17.89 -2.12
C VAL A 54 1.68 18.25 -2.68
N THR A 55 1.57 18.40 -3.99
CA THR A 55 0.31 18.63 -4.68
C THR A 55 -0.66 17.46 -4.47
N ARG A 56 -0.18 16.22 -4.47
CA ARG A 56 -1.00 15.05 -4.11
C ARG A 56 -1.42 15.09 -2.64
N ALA A 57 -0.53 15.42 -1.72
CA ALA A 57 -0.86 15.60 -0.31
C ALA A 57 -1.95 16.68 -0.11
N VAL A 58 -1.87 17.78 -0.86
CA VAL A 58 -2.87 18.85 -0.88
C VAL A 58 -4.21 18.34 -1.39
N TYR A 59 -4.20 17.60 -2.49
CA TYR A 59 -5.41 16.97 -3.03
C TYR A 59 -6.07 16.06 -1.98
N TYR A 60 -5.28 15.30 -1.21
CA TYR A 60 -5.80 14.38 -0.19
C TYR A 60 -6.41 15.13 0.99
N CYS A 61 -5.76 16.18 1.47
CA CYS A 61 -6.37 17.03 2.49
C CYS A 61 -7.69 17.66 2.00
N ALA A 62 -7.73 18.17 0.76
CA ALA A 62 -8.97 18.72 0.19
C ALA A 62 -10.08 17.66 0.09
N ARG A 63 -9.73 16.44 -0.34
CA ARG A 63 -10.60 15.26 -0.39
C ARG A 63 -11.17 14.92 0.99
N LEU A 64 -10.31 14.87 2.01
CA LEU A 64 -10.72 14.61 3.39
C LEU A 64 -11.64 15.72 3.93
N LEU A 65 -11.38 16.99 3.62
CA LEU A 65 -12.29 18.09 3.98
C LEU A 65 -13.66 17.92 3.32
N SER A 66 -13.69 17.62 2.02
CA SER A 66 -14.92 17.40 1.26
C SER A 66 -15.72 16.22 1.78
N SER A 67 -15.05 15.12 2.12
CA SER A 67 -15.69 13.87 2.61
C SER A 67 -16.47 14.04 3.92
N GLN A 68 -16.29 15.16 4.61
CA GLN A 68 -17.01 15.46 5.85
C GLN A 68 -18.43 16.00 5.60
N MET A 69 -18.78 16.34 4.36
CA MET A 69 -20.11 16.83 4.00
C MET A 69 -21.16 15.75 4.25
N GLY A 70 -22.26 16.11 4.91
CA GLY A 70 -23.31 15.17 5.31
C GLY A 70 -23.00 14.40 6.60
N VAL A 71 -21.76 14.48 7.11
CA VAL A 71 -21.33 13.77 8.33
C VAL A 71 -20.95 14.74 9.46
N GLU A 72 -19.97 15.62 9.23
CA GLU A 72 -19.54 16.62 10.22
C GLU A 72 -20.21 17.97 10.01
N PHE A 73 -20.60 18.26 8.78
CA PHE A 73 -21.17 19.54 8.39
C PHE A 73 -22.21 19.36 7.28
N THR A 74 -23.02 20.39 7.04
CA THR A 74 -24.01 20.38 5.95
C THR A 74 -23.82 21.60 5.07
N PRO A 75 -24.35 21.63 3.83
CA PRO A 75 -24.29 22.83 3.00
C PRO A 75 -24.94 24.08 3.62
N LYS A 76 -25.77 23.90 4.67
CA LYS A 76 -26.38 24.99 5.45
C LYS A 76 -25.45 25.57 6.51
N SER A 77 -24.41 24.85 6.94
CA SER A 77 -23.43 25.32 7.93
C SER A 77 -22.10 24.56 7.78
N TYR A 78 -21.04 25.31 7.47
CA TYR A 78 -19.67 24.81 7.29
C TYR A 78 -18.84 24.83 8.58
N ASP A 79 -19.35 25.43 9.66
CA ASP A 79 -18.62 25.57 10.93
C ASP A 79 -18.30 24.21 11.57
N GLY A 80 -19.04 23.18 11.18
CA GLY A 80 -18.86 21.79 11.60
C GLY A 80 -17.57 21.14 11.08
N ILE A 81 -16.95 21.66 10.03
CA ILE A 81 -15.74 21.07 9.40
C ILE A 81 -14.66 20.87 10.46
N LYS A 82 -14.05 19.69 10.45
CA LYS A 82 -12.94 19.28 11.31
C LYS A 82 -11.63 19.40 10.56
N LYS A 83 -10.56 19.68 11.31
CA LYS A 83 -9.21 19.78 10.78
C LYS A 83 -8.75 18.42 10.26
N VAL A 84 -8.13 18.43 9.10
CA VAL A 84 -7.56 17.23 8.47
C VAL A 84 -6.03 17.32 8.45
N TYR A 85 -5.40 16.16 8.57
CA TYR A 85 -3.98 15.97 8.41
C TYR A 85 -3.72 14.91 7.34
N SER A 86 -2.77 15.15 6.44
CA SER A 86 -2.23 14.12 5.55
C SER A 86 -0.74 14.03 5.76
N ILE A 87 -0.28 12.93 6.37
CA ILE A 87 1.12 12.66 6.69
C ILE A 87 1.69 11.70 5.64
N TRP A 88 2.79 12.08 5.00
CA TRP A 88 3.41 11.31 3.93
C TRP A 88 4.82 10.89 4.33
N ILE A 89 5.06 9.59 4.40
CA ILE A 89 6.37 8.99 4.65
C ILE A 89 7.01 8.71 3.30
N CYS A 90 8.02 9.49 2.95
CA CYS A 90 8.66 9.49 1.65
C CYS A 90 10.01 8.79 1.70
N PHE A 91 10.19 7.81 0.82
CA PHE A 91 11.44 7.10 0.60
C PHE A 91 12.11 7.60 -0.70
N ASP A 92 13.38 7.22 -0.91
CA ASP A 92 14.19 7.57 -2.09
C ASP A 92 14.06 9.05 -2.49
N VAL A 93 14.21 9.93 -1.50
CA VAL A 93 14.07 11.38 -1.68
C VAL A 93 15.37 12.01 -2.23
N PRO A 94 15.28 13.17 -2.90
CA PRO A 94 16.46 13.94 -3.28
C PRO A 94 17.27 14.39 -2.06
N GLU A 95 18.58 14.60 -2.25
CA GLU A 95 19.52 15.00 -1.17
C GLU A 95 19.06 16.23 -0.39
N TYR A 96 18.44 17.21 -1.07
CA TYR A 96 17.94 18.44 -0.44
C TYR A 96 16.73 18.22 0.49
N ALA A 97 16.04 17.08 0.38
CA ALA A 97 14.86 16.74 1.15
C ALA A 97 15.13 15.67 2.21
N GLU A 98 16.33 15.08 2.25
CA GLU A 98 16.65 14.01 3.20
C GLU A 98 16.55 14.48 4.67
N ASN A 99 15.99 13.62 5.52
CA ASN A 99 15.85 13.82 6.96
C ASN A 99 15.07 15.08 7.35
N THR A 100 14.06 15.44 6.54
CA THR A 100 13.20 16.60 6.80
C THR A 100 11.80 16.17 7.24
N ILE A 101 11.17 16.99 8.09
CA ILE A 101 9.73 16.97 8.35
C ILE A 101 9.22 18.37 7.98
N THR A 102 8.38 18.45 6.96
CA THR A 102 7.87 19.73 6.43
C THR A 102 6.35 19.77 6.53
N GLU A 103 5.79 20.79 7.19
CA GLU A 103 4.35 21.04 7.26
C GLU A 103 3.92 22.09 6.23
N TYR A 104 2.92 21.75 5.43
CA TYR A 104 2.20 22.64 4.52
C TYR A 104 0.81 22.88 5.07
N LYS A 105 0.54 24.12 5.50
CA LYS A 105 -0.73 24.51 6.15
C LYS A 105 -1.24 25.84 5.63
N ILE A 106 -2.49 26.16 5.96
CA ILE A 106 -3.11 27.44 5.65
C ILE A 106 -2.76 28.45 6.75
N GLN A 107 -2.14 29.57 6.37
CA GLN A 107 -1.87 30.70 7.27
C GLN A 107 -2.43 32.00 6.68
N PRO A 108 -3.10 32.85 7.47
CA PRO A 108 -3.55 34.14 7.02
C PRO A 108 -2.35 35.07 6.81
N ASN A 109 -2.37 35.81 5.71
CA ASN A 109 -1.43 36.88 5.45
C ASN A 109 -2.20 38.19 5.23
N SER A 110 -2.13 39.09 6.20
CA SER A 110 -2.82 40.39 6.13
C SER A 110 -2.05 41.34 5.20
N LEU A 111 -2.55 41.53 3.98
CA LEU A 111 -1.91 42.41 3.00
C LEU A 111 -2.10 43.91 3.31
N TYR A 112 -3.16 44.27 4.05
CA TYR A 112 -3.44 45.63 4.50
C TYR A 112 -4.31 45.61 5.76
N GLY A 113 -3.90 46.37 6.78
CA GLY A 113 -4.54 46.37 8.11
C GLY A 113 -4.28 45.08 8.90
N ASP A 114 -4.71 45.05 10.17
CA ASP A 114 -4.55 43.90 11.03
C ASP A 114 -5.88 43.17 11.20
N PHE A 115 -6.03 42.03 10.54
CA PHE A 115 -7.17 41.15 10.75
C PHE A 115 -7.08 40.44 12.10
N GLN A 116 -7.91 40.85 13.07
CA GLN A 116 -7.96 40.31 14.44
C GLN A 116 -9.07 39.25 14.64
N GLY A 117 -9.78 38.88 13.57
CA GLY A 117 -10.89 37.92 13.67
C GLY A 117 -10.40 36.52 14.02
N LYS A 118 -11.00 35.88 15.04
CA LYS A 118 -10.84 34.45 15.30
C LYS A 118 -11.63 33.64 14.28
N VAL A 119 -11.08 33.48 13.07
CA VAL A 119 -11.68 32.64 12.04
C VAL A 119 -11.03 31.26 12.05
N ARG A 120 -11.82 30.22 11.84
CA ARG A 120 -11.35 28.84 11.78
C ARG A 120 -10.82 28.51 10.38
N TYR A 121 -9.64 29.01 10.05
CA TYR A 121 -8.98 28.79 8.75
C TYR A 121 -8.01 27.61 8.74
N ASP A 122 -7.44 27.25 9.89
CA ASP A 122 -6.47 26.16 10.02
C ASP A 122 -7.19 24.80 10.08
N LEU A 123 -7.75 24.40 8.92
CA LEU A 123 -8.47 23.14 8.74
C LEU A 123 -7.67 22.11 7.94
N PHE A 124 -6.47 22.46 7.51
CA PHE A 124 -5.68 21.72 6.54
C PHE A 124 -4.22 21.69 7.01
N SER A 125 -3.63 20.50 7.08
CA SER A 125 -2.19 20.31 7.26
C SER A 125 -1.71 19.10 6.48
N ALA A 126 -0.79 19.29 5.53
CA ALA A 126 -0.08 18.21 4.85
C ALA A 126 1.34 18.16 5.41
N VAL A 127 1.76 17.01 5.93
CA VAL A 127 3.07 16.81 6.56
C VAL A 127 3.87 15.84 5.71
N MET A 128 5.05 16.25 5.26
CA MET A 128 5.98 15.40 4.49
C MET A 128 7.13 14.98 5.40
N VAL A 129 7.27 13.68 5.65
CA VAL A 129 8.35 13.05 6.40
C VAL A 129 9.28 12.36 5.39
N CYS A 130 10.44 12.96 5.13
CA CYS A 130 11.37 12.50 4.10
C CYS A 130 12.56 11.78 4.73
N LEU A 131 12.72 10.50 4.43
CA LEU A 131 13.73 9.64 5.05
C LEU A 131 15.03 9.63 4.22
N GLY A 132 16.17 9.93 4.85
CA GLY A 132 17.50 9.88 4.23
C GLY A 132 18.14 8.49 4.19
N LYS A 133 19.22 8.33 3.42
CA LYS A 133 19.82 7.01 3.14
C LYS A 133 20.84 6.49 4.16
N LYS A 134 21.21 7.28 5.18
CA LYS A 134 22.10 6.89 6.29
C LYS A 134 21.99 7.86 7.48
N GLU A 135 22.04 7.32 8.70
CA GLU A 135 22.30 8.11 9.91
C GLU A 135 23.80 8.38 10.03
N ASP A 136 24.17 9.66 10.15
CA ASP A 136 25.41 10.04 10.80
C ASP A 136 25.16 10.02 12.31
N LEU A 137 25.46 8.90 12.97
CA LEU A 137 25.20 8.60 14.39
C LEU A 137 26.04 9.45 15.38
N SER A 138 26.60 10.57 14.94
CA SER A 138 27.51 11.41 15.73
C SER A 138 26.81 12.37 16.70
N ALA A 139 25.48 12.45 16.69
CA ALA A 139 24.72 13.25 17.64
C ALA A 139 24.00 12.36 18.66
N GLY A 140 24.51 12.26 19.89
CA GLY A 140 23.92 11.55 21.05
C GLY A 140 22.55 12.08 21.52
N SER A 141 21.61 12.22 20.59
CA SER A 141 20.31 12.89 20.71
C SER A 141 19.16 12.09 20.08
N SER A 142 19.44 10.91 19.52
CA SER A 142 18.47 10.11 18.78
C SER A 142 17.46 9.42 19.69
N LEU A 143 17.88 8.93 20.86
CA LEU A 143 16.99 8.23 21.80
C LEU A 143 16.05 9.20 22.55
N HIS A 144 16.56 10.38 22.92
CA HIS A 144 15.75 11.47 23.48
C HIS A 144 14.67 11.95 22.49
N ARG A 145 15.03 12.13 21.20
CA ARG A 145 14.07 12.57 20.18
C ARG A 145 13.02 11.52 19.83
N LEU A 146 13.37 10.23 19.88
CA LEU A 146 12.40 9.13 19.76
C LEU A 146 11.41 9.08 20.94
N LEU A 147 11.82 9.56 22.12
CA LEU A 147 10.98 9.63 23.32
C LEU A 147 10.15 10.92 23.43
N GLU A 148 10.32 11.91 22.55
CA GLU A 148 9.54 13.14 22.53
C GLU A 148 8.41 13.11 21.48
N ALA A 149 7.85 11.93 21.21
CA ALA A 149 6.70 11.83 20.33
C ALA A 149 5.41 12.24 21.07
N ASP A 150 4.61 13.14 20.49
CA ASP A 150 3.26 13.46 20.99
C ASP A 150 2.23 12.40 20.56
N LEU A 151 2.49 11.71 19.44
CA LEU A 151 1.65 10.67 18.85
C LEU A 151 2.53 9.56 18.27
N GLU A 152 2.26 8.31 18.67
CA GLU A 152 2.84 7.12 18.09
C GLU A 152 1.76 6.27 17.41
N LEU A 153 2.05 5.85 16.17
CA LEU A 153 1.18 5.03 15.32
C LEU A 153 1.75 3.62 15.26
N GLY A 154 0.90 2.61 15.44
CA GLY A 154 1.35 1.22 15.37
C GLY A 154 0.23 0.25 15.03
N GLY A 155 0.60 -0.94 14.57
CA GLY A 155 -0.36 -2.05 14.47
C GLY A 155 -0.82 -2.49 15.86
N THR A 156 -2.00 -3.08 15.95
CA THR A 156 -2.52 -3.70 17.19
C THR A 156 -1.59 -4.79 17.76
N ASP A 157 -0.68 -5.35 16.97
CA ASP A 157 0.37 -6.26 17.43
C ASP A 157 1.52 -5.56 18.17
N GLN A 158 1.63 -4.23 18.08
CA GLN A 158 2.65 -3.42 18.74
C GLN A 158 2.14 -2.74 20.03
N THR A 159 0.97 -3.12 20.54
CA THR A 159 0.36 -2.50 21.73
C THR A 159 1.27 -2.45 22.94
N PHE A 160 2.00 -3.55 23.22
CA PHE A 160 2.94 -3.54 24.34
C PHE A 160 4.05 -2.50 24.17
N ASN A 161 4.64 -2.41 22.98
CA ASN A 161 5.75 -1.50 22.71
C ASN A 161 5.30 -0.03 22.76
N LEU A 162 4.16 0.30 22.14
CA LEU A 162 3.61 1.66 22.16
C LEU A 162 3.23 2.12 23.58
N LEU A 163 2.62 1.21 24.37
CA LEU A 163 2.25 1.52 25.75
C LEU A 163 3.47 1.59 26.68
N MET A 164 4.53 0.85 26.39
CA MET A 164 5.81 0.92 27.11
C MET A 164 6.51 2.27 26.85
N GLY A 165 6.55 2.75 25.60
CA GLY A 165 7.06 4.09 25.28
C GLY A 165 6.32 5.19 26.05
N ARG A 166 4.99 5.08 26.09
CA ARG A 166 4.12 5.98 26.87
C ARG A 166 4.42 5.94 28.38
N ALA A 167 4.66 4.76 28.94
CA ALA A 167 5.00 4.61 30.36
C ALA A 167 6.37 5.22 30.68
N LEU A 168 7.34 5.02 29.80
CA LEU A 168 8.70 5.54 29.95
C LEU A 168 8.74 7.08 29.91
N GLN A 169 8.02 7.70 28.97
CA GLN A 169 7.85 9.16 28.94
C GLN A 169 7.32 9.70 30.28
N LYS A 170 6.33 9.02 30.86
CA LYS A 170 5.77 9.40 32.16
C LYS A 170 6.81 9.30 33.29
N GLU A 171 7.60 8.23 33.33
CA GLU A 171 8.68 8.07 34.32
C GLU A 171 9.78 9.12 34.17
N MET A 172 10.02 9.58 32.94
CA MET A 172 10.97 10.65 32.63
C MET A 172 10.42 12.06 32.87
N GLY A 173 9.19 12.20 33.38
CA GLY A 173 8.55 13.49 33.64
C GLY A 173 8.05 14.22 32.38
N MET A 174 7.93 13.51 31.27
CA MET A 174 7.47 14.02 29.97
C MET A 174 5.94 13.82 29.83
N GLU A 175 5.30 14.61 28.96
CA GLU A 175 3.91 14.34 28.60
C GLU A 175 3.81 13.00 27.83
N PRO A 176 2.95 12.05 28.25
CA PRO A 176 2.88 10.75 27.59
C PRO A 176 2.19 10.81 26.22
N GLN A 177 2.84 10.26 25.21
CA GLN A 177 2.39 10.16 23.82
C GLN A 177 1.01 9.52 23.68
N ALA A 178 0.18 10.06 22.81
CA ALA A 178 -1.00 9.35 22.36
C ALA A 178 -0.60 8.12 21.53
N ALA A 179 -1.26 6.98 21.76
CA ALA A 179 -1.05 5.77 20.95
C ALA A 179 -2.26 5.57 20.04
N LEU A 180 -2.03 5.49 18.73
CA LEU A 180 -3.07 5.18 17.75
C LEU A 180 -2.78 3.82 17.10
N PHE A 181 -3.76 2.93 17.21
CA PHE A 181 -3.64 1.56 16.74
C PHE A 181 -4.36 1.37 15.41
N MET A 182 -3.67 0.77 14.45
CA MET A 182 -4.24 0.33 13.18
C MET A 182 -4.58 -1.18 13.23
N PRO A 183 -5.67 -1.60 12.55
CA PRO A 183 -6.00 -3.02 12.45
C PRO A 183 -4.90 -3.79 11.72
N ILE A 184 -4.72 -5.06 12.08
CA ILE A 184 -3.81 -5.95 11.34
C ILE A 184 -4.42 -6.24 9.96
N LEU A 185 -3.61 -6.11 8.92
CA LEU A 185 -3.93 -6.59 7.57
C LEU A 185 -3.49 -8.05 7.45
N GLU A 186 -4.45 -8.92 7.14
CA GLU A 186 -4.18 -10.32 6.83
C GLU A 186 -3.42 -10.44 5.50
N GLY A 187 -2.64 -11.51 5.34
CA GLY A 187 -1.91 -11.79 4.12
C GLY A 187 -2.82 -12.26 2.96
N ILE A 188 -2.20 -12.69 1.87
CA ILE A 188 -2.90 -13.25 0.70
C ILE A 188 -3.67 -14.55 1.01
N ASP A 189 -3.45 -15.16 2.17
CA ASP A 189 -4.24 -16.28 2.69
C ASP A 189 -5.58 -15.84 3.31
N GLY A 190 -5.72 -14.55 3.65
CA GLY A 190 -6.89 -13.93 4.29
C GLY A 190 -7.13 -14.34 5.75
N VAL A 191 -6.19 -15.04 6.38
CA VAL A 191 -6.35 -15.57 7.75
C VAL A 191 -5.26 -15.05 8.65
N GLU A 192 -4.00 -15.31 8.29
CA GLU A 192 -2.86 -14.97 9.13
C GLU A 192 -2.44 -13.52 8.88
N LYS A 193 -1.81 -12.92 9.89
CA LYS A 193 -1.16 -11.63 9.71
C LYS A 193 -0.16 -11.72 8.57
N MET A 194 -0.11 -10.67 7.74
CA MET A 194 0.87 -10.58 6.67
C MET A 194 2.30 -10.71 7.21
N SER A 195 3.06 -11.67 6.67
CA SER A 195 4.44 -11.95 7.08
C SER A 195 5.29 -12.51 5.94
N LYS A 196 6.54 -12.05 5.86
CA LYS A 196 7.55 -12.62 4.95
C LYS A 196 7.85 -14.09 5.28
N SER A 197 7.84 -14.47 6.55
CA SER A 197 8.14 -15.85 6.97
C SER A 197 7.06 -16.85 6.56
N LEU A 198 5.80 -16.40 6.51
CA LEU A 198 4.66 -17.22 6.06
C LEU A 198 4.51 -17.24 4.54
N GLY A 199 5.27 -16.39 3.83
CA GLY A 199 5.15 -16.24 2.38
C GLY A 199 3.81 -15.65 1.93
N ASN A 200 3.00 -15.11 2.84
CA ASN A 200 1.66 -14.59 2.56
C ASN A 200 1.64 -13.06 2.33
N TYR A 201 2.79 -12.45 2.04
CA TYR A 201 2.93 -10.99 1.95
C TYR A 201 2.94 -10.46 0.52
N ILE A 202 2.61 -9.17 0.38
CA ILE A 202 2.77 -8.37 -0.82
C ILE A 202 3.86 -7.34 -0.51
N GLY A 203 4.98 -7.38 -1.24
CA GLY A 203 6.08 -6.44 -1.01
C GLY A 203 5.91 -5.17 -1.83
N ILE A 204 6.17 -4.02 -1.23
CA ILE A 204 6.14 -2.70 -1.90
C ILE A 204 7.24 -2.53 -2.97
N ASP A 205 8.28 -3.36 -2.89
CA ASP A 205 9.45 -3.36 -3.77
C ASP A 205 9.41 -4.47 -4.82
N GLU A 206 8.33 -5.26 -4.86
CA GLU A 206 8.16 -6.35 -5.82
C GLU A 206 7.89 -5.82 -7.23
N ASP A 207 8.15 -6.64 -8.25
CA ASP A 207 7.79 -6.33 -9.64
C ASP A 207 6.27 -6.14 -9.78
N ALA A 208 5.84 -5.23 -10.66
CA ALA A 208 4.43 -4.89 -10.87
C ALA A 208 3.57 -6.13 -11.19
N ARG A 209 4.09 -7.09 -11.97
CA ARG A 209 3.39 -8.34 -12.31
C ARG A 209 3.22 -9.23 -11.09
N VAL A 210 4.24 -9.31 -10.24
CA VAL A 210 4.21 -10.10 -9.00
C VAL A 210 3.21 -9.49 -8.02
N MET A 211 3.28 -8.16 -7.81
CA MET A 211 2.35 -7.44 -6.95
C MET A 211 0.91 -7.62 -7.42
N PHE A 212 0.63 -7.36 -8.70
CA PHE A 212 -0.71 -7.52 -9.29
C PHE A 212 -1.24 -8.95 -9.11
N GLN A 213 -0.40 -9.96 -9.40
CA GLN A 213 -0.76 -11.37 -9.24
C GLN A 213 -1.06 -11.73 -7.77
N LYS A 214 -0.31 -11.20 -6.81
CA LYS A 214 -0.55 -11.47 -5.39
C LYS A 214 -1.81 -10.79 -4.88
N VAL A 215 -2.10 -9.56 -5.28
CA VAL A 215 -3.36 -8.89 -4.93
C VAL A 215 -4.56 -9.67 -5.48
N MET A 216 -4.45 -10.23 -6.69
CA MET A 216 -5.50 -11.08 -7.27
C MET A 216 -5.75 -12.39 -6.50
N GLN A 217 -4.83 -12.83 -5.62
CA GLN A 217 -4.98 -14.02 -4.79
C GLN A 217 -5.74 -13.76 -3.49
N ILE A 218 -6.00 -12.50 -3.15
CA ILE A 218 -6.72 -12.14 -1.93
C ILE A 218 -8.11 -12.80 -1.94
N PRO A 219 -8.54 -13.42 -0.83
CA PRO A 219 -9.88 -13.99 -0.71
C PRO A 219 -10.98 -12.94 -0.81
N ASP A 220 -12.12 -13.31 -1.38
CA ASP A 220 -13.19 -12.36 -1.72
C ASP A 220 -13.73 -11.60 -0.50
N HIS A 221 -13.80 -12.27 0.66
CA HIS A 221 -14.23 -11.65 1.92
C HIS A 221 -13.24 -10.61 2.48
N ARG A 222 -12.05 -10.46 1.91
CA ARG A 222 -11.03 -9.46 2.30
C ARG A 222 -10.91 -8.29 1.34
N ILE A 223 -11.62 -8.30 0.20
CA ILE A 223 -11.54 -7.26 -0.83
C ILE A 223 -11.75 -5.87 -0.23
N ILE A 224 -12.83 -5.69 0.55
CA ILE A 224 -13.20 -4.41 1.17
C ILE A 224 -12.12 -3.92 2.13
N LYS A 225 -11.65 -4.79 3.03
CA LYS A 225 -10.62 -4.43 4.02
C LYS A 225 -9.31 -3.99 3.34
N TYR A 226 -8.97 -4.57 2.20
CA TYR A 226 -7.80 -4.14 1.43
C TYR A 226 -8.01 -2.79 0.73
N PHE A 227 -9.22 -2.49 0.23
CA PHE A 227 -9.51 -1.14 -0.24
C PHE A 227 -9.36 -0.12 0.89
N GLU A 228 -9.90 -0.41 2.07
CA GLU A 228 -9.87 0.48 3.23
C GLU A 228 -8.47 0.72 3.79
N LEU A 229 -7.62 -0.31 3.84
CA LEU A 229 -6.33 -0.23 4.54
C LEU A 229 -5.12 -0.07 3.61
N ALA A 230 -5.27 -0.30 2.31
CA ALA A 230 -4.15 -0.36 1.38
C ALA A 230 -4.37 0.41 0.07
N THR A 231 -5.42 1.26 -0.02
CA THR A 231 -5.65 2.08 -1.22
C THR A 231 -6.02 3.52 -0.90
N ASP A 232 -5.87 4.39 -1.90
CA ASP A 232 -6.24 5.80 -1.87
C ASP A 232 -7.67 6.08 -2.37
N ILE A 233 -8.52 5.06 -2.41
CA ILE A 233 -9.86 5.17 -3.00
C ILE A 233 -10.75 6.13 -2.21
N LEU A 234 -11.67 6.81 -2.91
CA LEU A 234 -12.64 7.67 -2.24
C LEU A 234 -13.64 6.87 -1.40
N PRO A 235 -14.08 7.37 -0.23
CA PRO A 235 -15.16 6.76 0.55
C PRO A 235 -16.42 6.46 -0.27
N GLU A 236 -16.81 7.40 -1.15
CA GLU A 236 -17.96 7.27 -2.04
C GLU A 236 -17.76 6.17 -3.10
N GLU A 237 -16.54 6.00 -3.61
CA GLU A 237 -16.19 4.96 -4.57
C GLU A 237 -16.12 3.59 -3.90
N LEU A 238 -15.56 3.52 -2.69
CA LEU A 238 -15.56 2.33 -1.87
C LEU A 238 -16.99 1.89 -1.54
N GLN A 239 -17.88 2.82 -1.23
CA GLN A 239 -19.29 2.51 -0.98
C GLN A 239 -19.96 1.90 -2.21
N LYS A 240 -19.73 2.45 -3.41
CA LYS A 240 -20.21 1.86 -4.66
C LYS A 240 -19.70 0.43 -4.85
N ILE A 241 -18.44 0.15 -4.49
CA ILE A 241 -17.88 -1.19 -4.56
C ILE A 241 -18.56 -2.13 -3.55
N LYS A 242 -18.81 -1.67 -2.32
CA LYS A 242 -19.56 -2.43 -1.29
C LYS A 242 -20.95 -2.80 -1.80
N GLU A 243 -21.67 -1.85 -2.38
CA GLU A 243 -23.00 -2.05 -2.95
C GLU A 243 -22.99 -3.02 -4.13
N GLN A 244 -22.07 -2.84 -5.08
CA GLN A 244 -21.93 -3.75 -6.22
C GLN A 244 -21.63 -5.20 -5.81
N LEU A 245 -20.80 -5.39 -4.79
CA LEU A 245 -20.52 -6.72 -4.23
C LEU A 245 -21.73 -7.33 -3.53
N ALA A 246 -22.54 -6.52 -2.83
CA ALA A 246 -23.79 -6.96 -2.23
C ALA A 246 -24.85 -7.33 -3.30
N ASP A 247 -24.87 -6.60 -4.41
CA ASP A 247 -25.75 -6.82 -5.56
C ASP A 247 -25.33 -8.01 -6.44
N GLY A 248 -24.22 -8.68 -6.10
CA GLY A 248 -23.80 -9.91 -6.75
C GLY A 248 -22.91 -9.72 -7.98
N ILE A 249 -22.22 -8.58 -8.12
CA ILE A 249 -21.14 -8.45 -9.11
C ILE A 249 -20.09 -9.54 -8.87
N ASN A 250 -19.42 -9.97 -9.93
CA ASN A 250 -18.35 -10.96 -9.78
C ASN A 250 -17.21 -10.36 -8.93
N PRO A 251 -16.84 -10.94 -7.77
CA PRO A 251 -15.77 -10.44 -6.91
C PRO A 251 -14.43 -10.29 -7.63
N ARG A 252 -14.26 -11.05 -8.73
CA ARG A 252 -13.10 -10.95 -9.60
C ARG A 252 -12.91 -9.57 -10.22
N ASP A 253 -13.99 -8.88 -10.57
CA ASP A 253 -13.91 -7.55 -11.19
C ASP A 253 -13.46 -6.52 -10.14
N SER A 254 -13.99 -6.59 -8.92
CA SER A 254 -13.54 -5.79 -7.78
C SER A 254 -12.08 -6.11 -7.40
N LYS A 255 -11.65 -7.37 -7.45
CA LYS A 255 -10.22 -7.74 -7.24
C LYS A 255 -9.31 -7.18 -8.32
N ARG A 256 -9.77 -7.16 -9.57
CA ARG A 256 -9.01 -6.57 -10.68
C ARG A 256 -8.84 -5.07 -10.49
N LEU A 257 -9.90 -4.38 -10.06
CA LEU A 257 -9.81 -2.98 -9.67
C LEU A 257 -8.83 -2.79 -8.50
N LEU A 258 -8.94 -3.59 -7.45
CA LEU A 258 -8.04 -3.54 -6.29
C LEU A 258 -6.57 -3.74 -6.68
N ALA A 259 -6.28 -4.75 -7.50
CA ALA A 259 -4.94 -5.05 -8.02
C ALA A 259 -4.39 -3.87 -8.81
N ARG A 260 -5.18 -3.29 -9.71
CA ARG A 260 -4.78 -2.10 -10.47
C ARG A 260 -4.49 -0.92 -9.55
N THR A 261 -5.36 -0.65 -8.57
CA THR A 261 -5.21 0.48 -7.64
C THR A 261 -3.95 0.33 -6.80
N ILE A 262 -3.74 -0.83 -6.17
CA ILE A 262 -2.54 -1.09 -5.35
C ILE A 262 -1.27 -1.02 -6.20
N THR A 263 -1.24 -1.67 -7.37
CA THR A 263 -0.04 -1.64 -8.23
C THR A 263 0.31 -0.23 -8.69
N ARG A 264 -0.69 0.59 -9.04
CA ARG A 264 -0.50 1.99 -9.45
C ARG A 264 0.07 2.88 -8.33
N LEU A 265 -0.10 2.52 -7.05
CA LEU A 265 0.50 3.30 -5.95
C LEU A 265 2.03 3.24 -5.96
N TYR A 266 2.59 2.11 -6.39
CA TYR A 266 4.01 1.82 -6.28
C TYR A 266 4.75 1.69 -7.62
N HIS A 267 4.00 1.60 -8.72
CA HIS A 267 4.52 1.47 -10.08
C HIS A 267 3.91 2.49 -11.04
N SER A 268 4.58 2.72 -12.17
CA SER A 268 4.05 3.58 -13.23
C SER A 268 2.74 3.04 -13.82
N GLU A 269 2.01 3.91 -14.51
CA GLU A 269 0.79 3.57 -15.22
C GLU A 269 1.06 2.54 -16.33
N GLU A 270 2.19 2.66 -17.04
CA GLU A 270 2.62 1.70 -18.07
C GLU A 270 2.92 0.32 -17.49
N GLU A 271 3.69 0.24 -16.39
CA GLU A 271 3.99 -1.02 -15.70
C GLU A 271 2.73 -1.69 -15.17
N THR A 272 1.79 -0.90 -14.62
CA THR A 272 0.51 -1.40 -14.11
C THR A 272 -0.33 -2.00 -15.23
N LYS A 273 -0.45 -1.31 -16.37
CA LYS A 273 -1.15 -1.81 -17.57
C LYS A 273 -0.51 -3.08 -18.13
N GLU A 274 0.82 -3.14 -18.14
CA GLU A 274 1.56 -4.32 -18.56
C GLU A 274 1.28 -5.51 -17.63
N ALA A 275 1.31 -5.29 -16.32
CA ALA A 275 1.01 -6.31 -15.31
C ALA A 275 -0.40 -6.88 -15.46
N GLU A 276 -1.39 -6.00 -15.65
CA GLU A 276 -2.78 -6.39 -15.88
C GLU A 276 -2.96 -7.19 -17.18
N ARG A 277 -2.30 -6.76 -18.27
CA ARG A 277 -2.33 -7.47 -19.55
C ARG A 277 -1.68 -8.84 -19.43
N PHE A 278 -0.50 -8.91 -18.83
CA PHE A 278 0.22 -10.15 -18.56
C PHE A 278 -0.66 -11.11 -17.74
N PHE A 279 -1.29 -10.62 -16.67
CA PHE A 279 -2.18 -11.44 -15.84
C PHE A 279 -3.36 -11.99 -16.65
N THR A 280 -3.96 -11.15 -17.49
CA THR A 280 -5.07 -11.54 -18.36
C THR A 280 -4.66 -12.61 -19.36
N GLU A 281 -3.53 -12.44 -20.06
CA GLU A 281 -3.04 -13.43 -21.03
C GLU A 281 -2.69 -14.76 -20.34
N ALA A 282 -1.89 -14.69 -19.27
CA ALA A 282 -1.34 -15.84 -18.56
C ALA A 282 -2.39 -16.69 -17.82
N PHE A 283 -3.27 -16.05 -17.04
CA PHE A 283 -4.13 -16.74 -16.07
C PHE A 283 -5.59 -16.78 -16.47
N VAL A 284 -6.05 -15.79 -17.24
CA VAL A 284 -7.45 -15.70 -17.67
C VAL A 284 -7.66 -16.40 -19.01
N GLN A 285 -6.89 -16.00 -20.02
CA GLN A 285 -6.97 -16.55 -21.36
C GLN A 285 -6.15 -17.84 -21.51
N ARG A 286 -5.25 -18.13 -20.57
CA ARG A 286 -4.33 -19.28 -20.58
C ARG A 286 -3.48 -19.33 -21.85
N LYS A 287 -3.09 -18.17 -22.37
CA LYS A 287 -2.22 -18.02 -23.53
C LYS A 287 -0.79 -17.72 -23.09
N VAL A 288 0.16 -17.94 -24.00
CA VAL A 288 1.53 -17.47 -23.82
C VAL A 288 1.51 -15.93 -23.84
N PRO A 289 2.03 -15.26 -22.80
CA PRO A 289 2.07 -13.80 -22.77
C PRO A 289 2.91 -13.22 -23.90
N GLN A 290 2.60 -12.01 -24.36
CA GLN A 290 3.35 -11.37 -25.45
C GLN A 290 4.78 -10.97 -25.06
N ARG A 291 4.98 -10.60 -23.79
CA ARG A 291 6.26 -10.14 -23.22
C ARG A 291 6.67 -10.95 -21.98
N PRO A 292 6.96 -12.26 -22.12
CA PRO A 292 7.54 -13.06 -21.03
C PRO A 292 8.98 -12.61 -20.74
N ASP A 293 9.50 -12.95 -19.57
CA ASP A 293 10.87 -12.62 -19.20
C ASP A 293 11.87 -13.43 -20.03
N THR A 294 12.96 -12.81 -20.46
CA THR A 294 13.98 -13.52 -21.25
C THR A 294 14.95 -14.27 -20.34
N LEU A 295 15.20 -15.53 -20.63
CA LEU A 295 16.15 -16.38 -19.93
C LEU A 295 17.26 -16.80 -20.90
N GLN A 296 18.49 -16.36 -20.61
CA GLN A 296 19.66 -16.81 -21.34
C GLN A 296 20.04 -18.22 -20.92
N VAL A 297 20.21 -19.11 -21.88
CA VAL A 297 20.55 -20.52 -21.66
C VAL A 297 21.76 -20.87 -22.49
N VAL A 298 22.86 -21.23 -21.81
CA VAL A 298 24.04 -21.79 -22.46
C VAL A 298 23.71 -23.21 -22.89
N MET A 299 23.82 -23.51 -24.18
CA MET A 299 23.55 -24.85 -24.70
C MET A 299 24.68 -25.82 -24.33
N ASP A 300 24.32 -26.96 -23.76
CA ASP A 300 25.20 -28.10 -23.57
C ASP A 300 24.63 -29.31 -24.33
N GLN A 301 23.39 -29.69 -24.03
CA GLN A 301 22.70 -30.82 -24.67
C GLN A 301 21.58 -30.39 -25.63
N GLY A 302 21.18 -29.11 -25.62
CA GLY A 302 20.07 -28.59 -26.42
C GLY A 302 18.70 -29.05 -25.92
N THR A 303 18.58 -29.37 -24.63
CA THR A 303 17.35 -29.92 -24.02
C THR A 303 16.88 -29.10 -22.82
N LEU A 304 15.67 -29.37 -22.31
CA LEU A 304 15.16 -28.74 -21.09
C LEU A 304 16.09 -28.91 -19.87
N TYR A 305 16.98 -29.90 -19.88
CA TYR A 305 17.99 -30.07 -18.85
C TYR A 305 18.90 -28.83 -18.72
N ASP A 306 19.24 -28.20 -19.84
CA ASP A 306 20.13 -27.02 -19.88
C ASP A 306 19.47 -25.81 -19.21
N CYS A 307 18.13 -25.76 -19.16
CA CYS A 307 17.39 -24.69 -18.51
C CYS A 307 17.43 -24.77 -16.98
N LEU A 308 17.78 -25.90 -16.37
CA LEU A 308 17.68 -26.08 -14.92
C LEU A 308 18.53 -25.07 -14.13
N ARG A 309 19.80 -24.88 -14.52
CA ARG A 309 20.70 -23.92 -13.85
C ARG A 309 20.26 -22.48 -14.07
N PRO A 310 20.01 -22.01 -15.31
CA PRO A 310 19.48 -20.68 -15.56
C PRO A 310 18.18 -20.38 -14.81
N LEU A 311 17.23 -21.34 -14.76
CA LEU A 311 15.96 -21.16 -14.05
C LEU A 311 16.17 -20.96 -12.53
N VAL A 312 17.13 -21.66 -11.92
CA VAL A 312 17.48 -21.46 -10.50
C VAL A 312 18.15 -20.09 -10.30
N GLN A 313 19.11 -19.74 -11.17
CA GLN A 313 19.84 -18.46 -11.08
C GLN A 313 18.91 -17.26 -11.24
N ALA A 314 17.97 -17.33 -12.18
CA ALA A 314 16.93 -16.34 -12.39
C ALA A 314 15.82 -16.38 -11.32
N ARG A 315 15.93 -17.25 -10.31
CA ARG A 315 14.96 -17.43 -9.22
C ARG A 315 13.53 -17.79 -9.70
N VAL A 316 13.44 -18.35 -10.90
CA VAL A 316 12.18 -18.87 -11.46
C VAL A 316 11.78 -20.15 -10.73
N ILE A 317 12.75 -20.94 -10.29
CA ILE A 317 12.57 -22.12 -9.42
C ILE A 317 13.58 -22.06 -8.27
N HIS A 318 13.26 -22.71 -7.15
CA HIS A 318 14.15 -22.83 -5.99
C HIS A 318 15.23 -23.90 -6.19
N SER A 319 14.92 -24.98 -6.94
CA SER A 319 15.88 -26.05 -7.19
C SER A 319 15.57 -26.86 -8.45
N GLY A 320 16.57 -27.55 -9.00
CA GLY A 320 16.34 -28.48 -10.11
C GLY A 320 15.40 -29.64 -9.76
N ASN A 321 15.38 -30.08 -8.49
CA ASN A 321 14.44 -31.11 -8.02
C ASN A 321 12.99 -30.62 -8.02
N GLU A 322 12.77 -29.33 -7.69
CA GLU A 322 11.45 -28.72 -7.83
C GLU A 322 10.98 -28.74 -9.28
N PHE A 323 11.84 -28.40 -10.23
CA PHE A 323 11.49 -28.45 -11.65
C PHE A 323 11.13 -29.87 -12.10
N LYS A 324 11.93 -30.88 -11.71
CA LYS A 324 11.62 -32.29 -12.01
C LYS A 324 10.26 -32.72 -11.45
N ARG A 325 9.92 -32.29 -10.23
CA ARG A 325 8.61 -32.54 -9.62
C ARG A 325 7.48 -31.83 -10.37
N LEU A 326 7.69 -30.57 -10.78
CA LEU A 326 6.71 -29.84 -11.57
C LEU A 326 6.51 -30.50 -12.94
N LEU A 327 7.58 -30.96 -13.58
CA LEU A 327 7.54 -31.67 -14.85
C LEU A 327 6.73 -32.97 -14.73
N SER A 328 6.99 -33.78 -13.71
CA SER A 328 6.25 -35.03 -13.49
C SER A 328 4.78 -34.82 -13.11
N GLN A 329 4.43 -33.65 -12.55
CA GLN A 329 3.05 -33.26 -12.24
C GLN A 329 2.34 -32.56 -13.42
N GLY A 330 2.96 -32.48 -14.61
CA GLY A 330 2.40 -31.79 -15.77
C GLY A 330 2.36 -30.26 -15.63
N GLY A 331 3.14 -29.70 -14.70
CA GLY A 331 3.24 -28.28 -14.40
C GLY A 331 4.21 -27.51 -15.29
N VAL A 332 4.79 -28.13 -16.32
CA VAL A 332 5.71 -27.48 -17.27
C VAL A 332 5.13 -27.56 -18.67
N GLN A 333 5.12 -26.42 -19.38
CA GLN A 333 4.66 -26.33 -20.77
C GLN A 333 5.69 -25.59 -21.62
N LYS A 334 5.89 -26.03 -22.87
CA LYS A 334 6.68 -25.35 -23.89
C LYS A 334 5.74 -24.86 -24.99
N ASN A 335 5.74 -23.55 -25.26
CA ASN A 335 4.85 -22.91 -26.24
C ASN A 335 3.36 -23.25 -26.04
N GLY A 336 2.95 -23.42 -24.79
CA GLY A 336 1.57 -23.80 -24.42
C GLY A 336 1.26 -25.29 -24.49
N GLN A 337 2.18 -26.14 -24.94
CA GLN A 337 2.03 -27.59 -24.95
C GLN A 337 2.72 -28.23 -23.74
N PRO A 338 2.09 -29.20 -23.04
CA PRO A 338 2.71 -29.88 -21.91
C PRO A 338 3.95 -30.65 -22.36
N VAL A 339 4.95 -30.69 -21.48
CA VAL A 339 6.19 -31.46 -21.66
C VAL A 339 6.37 -32.41 -20.47
N GLU A 340 6.88 -33.61 -20.72
CA GLU A 340 6.99 -34.65 -19.69
C GLU A 340 8.43 -35.11 -19.43
N LYS A 341 9.36 -34.80 -20.33
CA LYS A 341 10.73 -35.35 -20.36
C LYS A 341 11.77 -34.22 -20.36
N LEU A 342 12.87 -34.42 -19.66
CA LEU A 342 13.97 -33.43 -19.61
C LEU A 342 14.78 -33.39 -20.91
N GLU A 343 14.71 -34.47 -21.67
CA GLU A 343 15.37 -34.67 -22.96
C GLU A 343 14.65 -33.95 -24.10
N GLU A 344 13.52 -33.29 -23.81
CA GLU A 344 12.78 -32.50 -24.79
C GLU A 344 13.65 -31.35 -25.31
N GLY A 345 13.77 -31.25 -26.64
CA GLY A 345 14.61 -30.26 -27.30
C GLY A 345 14.10 -28.83 -27.13
N ILE A 346 15.02 -27.87 -27.01
CA ILE A 346 14.72 -26.44 -26.87
C ILE A 346 15.30 -25.62 -28.03
N ARG A 347 14.66 -24.50 -28.36
CA ARG A 347 15.11 -23.54 -29.38
C ARG A 347 15.04 -22.11 -28.87
N THR A 348 15.88 -21.24 -29.43
CA THR A 348 15.76 -19.79 -29.20
C THR A 348 14.38 -19.31 -29.61
N GLY A 349 13.72 -18.56 -28.72
CA GLY A 349 12.37 -18.05 -28.87
C GLY A 349 11.28 -18.93 -28.23
N ASP A 350 11.58 -20.17 -27.84
CA ASP A 350 10.63 -21.01 -27.11
C ASP A 350 10.23 -20.36 -25.78
N VAL A 351 8.95 -20.45 -25.42
CA VAL A 351 8.45 -19.94 -24.14
C VAL A 351 8.11 -21.11 -23.21
N LEU A 352 8.82 -21.20 -22.10
CA LEU A 352 8.53 -22.15 -21.03
C LEU A 352 7.59 -21.52 -20.02
N LYS A 353 6.51 -22.23 -19.71
CA LYS A 353 5.69 -21.99 -18.53
C LYS A 353 6.09 -22.99 -17.44
N VAL A 354 6.50 -22.49 -16.28
CA VAL A 354 6.92 -23.32 -15.15
C VAL A 354 6.00 -23.06 -13.95
N GLY A 355 5.26 -24.09 -13.54
CA GLY A 355 4.32 -24.01 -12.42
C GLY A 355 3.17 -23.02 -12.66
N LYS A 356 2.71 -22.38 -11.58
CA LYS A 356 1.60 -21.42 -11.61
C LYS A 356 2.08 -20.03 -12.02
N GLY A 357 2.23 -19.82 -13.32
CA GLY A 357 2.27 -18.48 -13.89
C GLY A 357 3.63 -17.87 -14.16
N LYS A 358 4.72 -18.64 -14.06
CA LYS A 358 6.05 -18.17 -14.44
C LYS A 358 6.28 -18.50 -15.91
N PHE A 359 6.54 -17.49 -16.73
CA PHE A 359 6.77 -17.63 -18.17
C PHE A 359 8.14 -17.05 -18.52
N VAL A 360 8.98 -17.84 -19.19
CA VAL A 360 10.28 -17.40 -19.66
C VAL A 360 10.49 -17.72 -21.13
N ARG A 361 10.95 -16.74 -21.92
CA ARG A 361 11.40 -16.95 -23.29
C ARG A 361 12.87 -17.33 -23.29
N LEU A 362 13.20 -18.44 -23.92
CA LEU A 362 14.56 -18.94 -24.02
C LEU A 362 15.33 -18.16 -25.08
N GLU A 363 16.50 -17.67 -24.69
CA GLU A 363 17.51 -17.13 -25.61
C GLU A 363 18.76 -18.00 -25.49
N LEU A 364 18.98 -18.85 -26.49
CA LEU A 364 20.11 -19.78 -26.46
C LEU A 364 21.38 -19.01 -26.86
N VAL A 365 22.42 -19.14 -26.04
CA VAL A 365 23.73 -18.48 -26.19
C VAL A 365 24.86 -19.49 -26.30
#